data_AF-A0A4P7KPZ3-F1
#
_entry.id   AF-A0A4P7KPZ3-F1
#
_cell.length_a   1.000
_cell.length_b   1.000
_cell.length_c   1.000
_cell.angle_alpha   90.00
_cell.angle_beta   90.00
_cell.angle_gamma   90.00
#
_symmetry.space_group_name_H-M   'P 1'
#
loop_
_entity.id
_entity.type
_entity.pdbx_description
1 polymer ?
#
loop_
_entity_poly.entity_id
_entity_poly.type
_entity_poly.pdbx_seq_one_letter_code
_entity_poly.pdbx_strand_id
1 'polypeptide(L)'
;MLNKPISFSLKQQGFSLIEVLISLIISSIVFLAIITLYPLLTQQINRLYQTYHLDMMARQFLLMLGKDARRSGYCFGDCVGVALKISEKEGEAEHSCIHLIYDYNLDGKWEKAKDETSDFFIYRMHQGRLQIHRSCSGLIKL
;
A
#
# COMPACT_ATOMS: atom_id res chain seq x y z
N MET A 1 -19.08 -20.98 -46.13
CA MET A 1 -19.96 -21.21 -44.97
C MET A 1 -20.48 -19.86 -44.50
N LEU A 2 -21.80 -19.71 -44.41
CA LEU A 2 -22.53 -18.45 -44.50
C LEU A 2 -22.26 -17.45 -43.37
N ASN A 3 -21.72 -16.28 -43.74
CA ASN A 3 -21.84 -15.05 -42.96
C ASN A 3 -23.15 -14.37 -43.37
N LYS A 4 -24.24 -14.59 -42.61
CA LYS A 4 -25.50 -13.84 -42.80
C LYS A 4 -25.36 -12.51 -42.08
N PRO A 5 -25.46 -11.35 -42.76
CA PRO A 5 -25.60 -10.09 -42.06
C PRO A 5 -26.93 -10.13 -41.28
N ILE A 6 -26.87 -9.90 -39.98
CA ILE A 6 -28.05 -9.70 -39.15
C ILE A 6 -28.64 -8.35 -39.58
N SER A 7 -29.48 -8.36 -40.62
CA SER A 7 -30.27 -7.18 -40.98
C SER A 7 -31.47 -7.09 -40.05
N PHE A 8 -31.34 -6.32 -38.97
CA PHE A 8 -32.50 -5.82 -38.24
C PHE A 8 -33.20 -4.78 -39.12
N SER A 9 -34.07 -5.21 -40.02
CA SER A 9 -35.10 -4.34 -40.57
C SER A 9 -36.14 -4.09 -39.46
N LEU A 10 -35.82 -3.17 -38.56
CA LEU A 10 -36.77 -2.67 -37.58
C LEU A 10 -37.73 -1.76 -38.34
N LYS A 11 -38.98 -2.20 -38.53
CA LYS A 11 -40.09 -1.28 -38.79
C LYS A 11 -40.05 -0.26 -37.64
N GLN A 12 -39.63 0.97 -37.93
CA GLN A 12 -39.69 2.08 -36.96
C GLN A 12 -41.15 2.46 -36.76
N GLN A 13 -41.86 1.65 -35.97
CA GLN A 13 -43.11 2.04 -35.35
C GLN A 13 -42.72 2.79 -34.07
N GLY A 14 -43.10 4.06 -33.97
CA GLY A 14 -42.89 4.85 -32.76
C GLY A 14 -43.58 4.19 -31.56
N PHE A 15 -43.07 4.43 -30.36
CA PHE A 15 -43.69 3.92 -29.14
C PHE A 15 -45.00 4.63 -28.85
N SER A 16 -45.97 3.88 -28.35
CA SER A 16 -47.21 4.46 -27.85
C SER A 16 -46.93 5.23 -26.55
N LEU A 17 -47.69 6.30 -26.31
CA LEU A 17 -47.59 7.11 -25.09
C LEU A 17 -47.67 6.25 -23.82
N ILE A 18 -48.57 5.28 -23.80
CA ILE A 18 -48.77 4.40 -22.63
C ILE A 18 -47.58 3.47 -22.41
N GLU A 19 -46.93 2.99 -23.48
CA GLU A 19 -45.73 2.14 -23.38
C GLU A 19 -44.56 2.90 -22.76
N VAL A 20 -44.38 4.17 -23.16
CA VAL A 20 -43.36 5.05 -22.59
C VAL A 20 -43.65 5.30 -21.11
N LEU A 21 -44.89 5.61 -20.75
CA LEU A 21 -45.28 5.84 -19.35
C LEU A 21 -45.04 4.62 -18.47
N ILE A 22 -45.40 3.42 -18.92
CA ILE A 22 -45.16 2.17 -18.19
C ILE A 22 -43.65 1.94 -18.02
N SER A 23 -42.87 2.14 -19.08
CA SER A 23 -41.42 1.97 -19.06
C SER A 23 -40.74 2.94 -18.07
N LEU A 24 -41.25 4.17 -17.99
CA LEU A 24 -40.73 5.22 -17.10
C LEU A 24 -41.04 4.90 -15.64
N ILE A 25 -42.23 4.37 -15.35
CA ILE A 25 -42.60 3.89 -14.01
C ILE A 25 -41.68 2.74 -13.57
N ILE A 26 -41.52 1.73 -14.42
CA ILE A 26 -40.67 0.56 -14.11
C ILE A 26 -39.22 1.00 -13.88
N SER A 27 -38.67 1.84 -14.76
CA SER A 27 -37.29 2.33 -14.63
C SER A 27 -37.10 3.11 -13.34
N SER A 28 -38.08 3.95 -12.96
CA SER A 28 -38.00 4.74 -11.73
C SER A 28 -37.95 3.84 -10.49
N ILE A 29 -38.75 2.78 -10.46
CA ILE A 29 -38.75 1.80 -9.36
C ILE A 29 -37.38 1.09 -9.30
N VAL A 30 -36.84 0.68 -10.45
CA VAL A 30 -35.52 0.04 -10.52
C VAL A 30 -34.42 0.99 -10.06
N PHE A 31 -34.44 2.26 -10.48
CA PHE A 31 -33.46 3.25 -10.04
C PHE A 31 -33.50 3.49 -8.53
N LEU A 32 -34.71 3.57 -7.94
CA LEU A 32 -34.85 3.70 -6.49
C LEU A 32 -34.28 2.48 -5.74
N ALA A 33 -34.49 1.27 -6.27
CA ALA A 33 -33.88 0.06 -5.72
C ALA A 33 -32.35 0.11 -5.79
N ILE A 34 -31.78 0.57 -6.91
CA ILE A 34 -30.32 0.70 -7.05
C ILE A 34 -29.77 1.75 -6.09
N ILE A 35 -30.39 2.93 -6.00
CA ILE A 35 -29.94 4.03 -5.14
C ILE A 35 -29.90 3.61 -3.66
N THR A 36 -30.86 2.79 -3.23
CA THR A 36 -30.92 2.29 -1.84
C THR A 36 -29.95 1.15 -1.56
N LEU A 37 -29.68 0.28 -2.54
CA LEU A 37 -28.72 -0.82 -2.42
C LEU A 37 -27.25 -0.37 -2.55
N TYR A 38 -26.99 0.66 -3.35
CA TYR A 38 -25.66 1.18 -3.62
C TYR A 38 -24.83 1.51 -2.36
N PRO A 39 -25.33 2.30 -1.38
CA PRO A 39 -24.54 2.67 -0.21
C PRO A 39 -24.13 1.45 0.63
N LEU A 40 -24.99 0.44 0.72
CA LEU A 40 -24.66 -0.81 1.44
C LEU A 40 -23.50 -1.54 0.76
N LEU A 41 -23.54 -1.66 -0.57
CA LEU A 41 -22.49 -2.31 -1.33
C LEU A 41 -21.16 -1.54 -1.25
N THR A 42 -21.21 -0.22 -1.40
CA THR A 42 -20.01 0.64 -1.29
C THR A 42 -19.37 0.56 0.10
N GLN A 43 -20.16 0.51 1.17
CA GLN A 43 -19.61 0.34 2.53
C GLN A 43 -18.85 -0.97 2.69
N GLN A 44 -19.38 -2.08 2.16
CA GLN A 44 -18.72 -3.39 2.23
C GLN A 44 -17.41 -3.39 1.42
N ILE A 45 -17.45 -2.85 0.20
CA ILE A 45 -16.26 -2.74 -0.65
C ILE A 45 -15.18 -1.89 0.02
N ASN A 46 -15.55 -0.75 0.62
CA ASN A 46 -14.59 0.12 1.31
C ASN A 46 -13.95 -0.57 2.52
N ARG A 47 -14.72 -1.33 3.31
CA ARG A 47 -14.19 -2.10 4.44
C ARG A 47 -13.19 -3.15 3.98
N LEU A 48 -13.53 -3.90 2.93
CA LEU A 48 -12.64 -4.90 2.34
C LEU A 48 -11.36 -4.26 1.77
N TYR A 49 -11.51 -3.11 1.12
CA TYR A 49 -10.38 -2.39 0.55
C TYR A 49 -9.41 -1.90 1.65
N GLN A 50 -9.93 -1.37 2.76
CA GLN A 50 -9.11 -0.91 3.89
C GLN A 50 -8.28 -2.04 4.50
N THR A 51 -8.90 -3.19 4.77
CA THR A 51 -8.17 -4.34 5.35
C THR A 51 -7.15 -4.90 4.38
N TYR A 52 -7.50 -5.03 3.11
CA TYR A 52 -6.58 -5.47 2.06
C TYR A 52 -5.38 -4.54 1.89
N HIS A 53 -5.63 -3.22 1.88
CA HIS A 53 -4.58 -2.22 1.74
C HIS A 53 -3.58 -2.28 2.91
N LEU A 54 -4.07 -2.45 4.14
CA LEU A 54 -3.20 -2.62 5.32
C LEU A 54 -2.35 -3.89 5.23
N ASP A 55 -2.94 -5.03 4.85
CA ASP A 55 -2.22 -6.29 4.68
C ASP A 55 -1.16 -6.18 3.57
N MET A 56 -1.50 -5.56 2.44
CA MET A 56 -0.56 -5.33 1.35
C MET A 56 0.63 -4.46 1.79
N MET A 57 0.39 -3.35 2.48
CA MET A 57 1.47 -2.48 2.98
C MET A 57 2.35 -3.22 3.99
N ALA A 58 1.76 -3.97 4.92
CA ALA A 58 2.51 -4.77 5.90
C ALA A 58 3.39 -5.83 5.21
N ARG A 59 2.86 -6.55 4.21
CA ARG A 59 3.64 -7.53 3.44
C ARG A 59 4.78 -6.90 2.67
N GLN A 60 4.53 -5.81 1.95
CA GLN A 60 5.55 -5.11 1.17
C GLN A 60 6.68 -4.61 2.09
N PHE A 61 6.32 -4.09 3.25
CA PHE A 61 7.27 -3.67 4.27
C PHE A 61 8.09 -4.85 4.82
N LEU A 62 7.47 -5.95 5.23
CA LEU A 62 8.17 -7.14 5.72
C LEU A 62 9.11 -7.73 4.67
N LEU A 63 8.73 -7.69 3.39
CA LEU A 63 9.58 -8.11 2.28
C LEU A 63 10.80 -7.19 2.11
N MET A 64 10.64 -5.88 2.28
CA MET A 64 11.74 -4.92 2.26
C MET A 64 12.68 -5.12 3.44
N LEU A 65 12.13 -5.14 4.66
CA LEU A 65 12.91 -5.40 5.88
C LEU A 65 13.66 -6.73 5.79
N GLY A 66 13.02 -7.79 5.30
CA GLY A 66 13.66 -9.08 5.11
C GLY A 66 14.77 -9.08 4.07
N LYS A 67 14.70 -8.22 3.04
CA LYS A 67 15.80 -8.03 2.08
C LYS A 67 16.96 -7.30 2.74
N ASP A 68 16.69 -6.23 3.45
CA ASP A 68 17.72 -5.42 4.10
C ASP A 68 18.39 -6.20 5.24
N ALA A 69 17.63 -6.98 5.99
CA ALA A 69 18.17 -7.87 7.02
C ALA A 69 19.10 -8.94 6.43
N ARG A 70 18.75 -9.52 5.28
CA ARG A 70 19.63 -10.47 4.57
C ARG A 70 20.88 -9.81 4.00
N ARG A 71 20.83 -8.52 3.66
CA ARG A 71 21.98 -7.75 3.19
C ARG A 71 22.82 -7.19 4.33
N SER A 72 22.25 -7.08 5.53
CA SER A 72 22.95 -6.52 6.68
C SER A 72 24.27 -7.23 6.92
N GLY A 73 25.33 -6.46 7.15
CA GLY A 73 26.67 -7.01 7.34
C GLY A 73 27.45 -7.24 6.05
N TYR A 74 26.85 -7.07 4.88
CA TYR A 74 27.60 -7.07 3.63
C TYR A 74 28.57 -5.89 3.59
N CYS A 75 29.82 -6.16 3.22
CA CYS A 75 30.88 -5.19 3.05
C CYS A 75 31.83 -5.65 1.95
N PHE A 76 32.23 -4.72 1.05
CA PHE A 76 33.21 -5.02 0.02
C PHE A 76 34.66 -5.00 0.54
N GLY A 77 34.94 -4.23 1.60
CA GLY A 77 36.27 -4.03 2.20
C GLY A 77 36.31 -4.30 3.70
N ASP A 78 37.03 -3.45 4.45
CA ASP A 78 37.22 -3.59 5.90
C ASP A 78 36.18 -2.74 6.66
N CYS A 79 34.98 -3.30 6.82
CA CYS A 79 33.94 -2.69 7.65
C CYS A 79 34.03 -3.16 9.11
N VAL A 80 34.03 -2.22 10.05
CA VAL A 80 34.10 -2.49 11.48
C VAL A 80 32.84 -1.96 12.18
N GLY A 81 32.10 -2.84 12.84
CA GLY A 81 30.92 -2.45 13.62
C GLY A 81 29.93 -3.59 13.84
N VAL A 82 28.73 -3.22 14.26
CA VAL A 82 27.61 -4.15 14.43
C VAL A 82 26.64 -3.97 13.26
N ALA A 83 26.50 -5.01 12.44
CA ALA A 83 25.67 -5.03 11.24
C ALA A 83 24.16 -4.87 11.52
N LEU A 84 23.69 -5.44 12.63
CA LEU A 84 22.31 -5.43 13.06
C LEU A 84 22.25 -5.12 14.55
N LYS A 85 21.54 -4.05 14.92
CA LYS A 85 21.32 -3.68 16.31
C LYS A 85 19.85 -3.41 16.55
N ILE A 86 19.27 -4.08 17.53
CA ILE A 86 17.94 -3.77 18.04
C ILE A 86 18.11 -2.82 19.22
N SER A 87 17.33 -1.74 19.23
CA SER A 87 17.36 -0.72 20.26
C SER A 87 15.94 -0.25 20.57
N GLU A 88 15.84 0.66 21.51
CA GLU A 88 14.60 1.30 21.89
C GLU A 88 14.78 2.81 21.88
N LYS A 89 13.70 3.52 21.56
CA LYS A 89 13.65 4.96 21.76
C LYS A 89 13.11 5.23 23.16
N GLU A 90 13.73 6.18 23.85
CA GLU A 90 13.24 6.68 25.14
C GLU A 90 11.75 7.11 25.02
N GLY A 91 10.90 6.56 25.89
CA GLY A 91 9.44 6.77 25.87
C GLY A 91 8.66 5.86 24.92
N GLU A 92 9.29 4.85 24.30
CA GLU A 92 8.63 3.81 23.51
C GLU A 92 8.76 2.42 24.16
N ALA A 93 8.09 1.43 23.56
CA ALA A 93 8.23 0.04 23.98
C ALA A 93 9.66 -0.49 23.72
N GLU A 94 10.04 -1.50 24.49
CA GLU A 94 11.29 -2.24 24.26
C GLU A 94 11.34 -2.74 22.80
N HIS A 95 12.53 -2.71 22.20
CA HIS A 95 12.78 -3.12 20.82
C HIS A 95 12.01 -2.32 19.75
N SER A 96 11.67 -1.05 20.01
CA SER A 96 10.96 -0.21 19.04
C SER A 96 11.75 0.13 17.78
N CYS A 97 13.07 -0.09 17.76
CA CYS A 97 13.96 0.26 16.65
C CYS A 97 14.86 -0.89 16.21
N ILE A 98 14.98 -1.08 14.90
CA ILE A 98 15.91 -2.01 14.26
C ILE A 98 16.86 -1.20 13.38
N HIS A 99 18.16 -1.32 13.64
CA HIS A 99 19.22 -0.69 12.89
C HIS A 99 19.89 -1.75 12.03
N LEU A 100 19.97 -1.49 10.73
CA LEU A 100 20.68 -2.32 9.77
C LEU A 100 21.71 -1.45 9.05
N ILE A 101 22.89 -2.02 8.83
CA ILE A 101 23.92 -1.42 7.99
C ILE A 101 24.47 -2.45 7.01
N TYR A 102 24.71 -2.00 5.79
CA TYR A 102 25.44 -2.74 4.77
C TYR A 102 26.04 -1.75 3.79
N ASP A 103 27.16 -2.13 3.17
CA ASP A 103 27.84 -1.34 2.16
C ASP A 103 26.96 -1.24 0.90
N TYR A 104 26.24 -0.12 0.76
CA TYR A 104 25.31 0.10 -0.35
C TYR A 104 26.02 0.69 -1.58
N ASN A 105 27.03 1.54 -1.35
CA ASN A 105 27.78 2.24 -2.41
C ASN A 105 29.01 1.45 -2.91
N LEU A 106 29.38 0.34 -2.24
CA LEU A 106 30.51 -0.53 -2.52
C LEU A 106 31.88 0.14 -2.33
N ASP A 107 31.98 1.12 -1.44
CA ASP A 107 33.24 1.81 -1.14
C ASP A 107 34.14 1.07 -0.13
N GLY A 108 33.63 -0.05 0.42
CA GLY A 108 34.34 -0.91 1.36
C GLY A 108 34.42 -0.38 2.78
N LYS A 109 33.58 0.60 3.15
CA LYS A 109 33.50 1.16 4.51
C LYS A 109 32.05 1.33 4.94
N TRP A 110 31.82 1.17 6.24
CA TRP A 110 30.53 1.53 6.83
C TRP A 110 30.59 2.99 7.30
N GLU A 111 29.94 3.90 6.57
CA GLU A 111 29.82 5.30 6.96
C GLU A 111 28.88 5.46 8.16
N LYS A 112 29.31 6.19 9.20
CA LYS A 112 28.53 6.40 10.44
C LYS A 112 27.32 7.30 10.16
N ALA A 113 26.22 7.08 10.89
CA ALA A 113 24.94 7.81 10.81
C ALA A 113 24.98 9.35 11.03
N LYS A 114 26.15 9.98 11.05
CA LYS A 114 26.32 11.45 11.18
C LYS A 114 26.34 12.18 9.84
N ASP A 115 26.60 11.49 8.73
CA ASP A 115 26.59 12.09 7.40
C ASP A 115 25.23 11.93 6.73
N GLU A 116 24.78 12.95 5.98
CA GLU A 116 23.50 12.95 5.25
C GLU A 116 23.39 11.80 4.22
N THR A 117 24.49 11.10 3.96
CA THR A 117 24.69 9.94 3.07
C THR A 117 24.75 8.59 3.78
N SER A 118 24.43 8.49 5.07
CA SER A 118 24.71 7.27 5.84
C SER A 118 24.00 6.01 5.31
N ASP A 119 24.74 4.90 5.20
CA ASP A 119 24.27 3.54 4.85
C ASP A 119 23.43 2.85 5.95
N PHE A 120 22.92 3.62 6.92
CA PHE A 120 22.10 3.13 8.00
C PHE A 120 20.63 3.12 7.61
N PHE A 121 20.05 1.92 7.60
CA PHE A 121 18.62 1.69 7.45
C PHE A 121 18.02 1.46 8.84
N ILE A 122 17.22 2.42 9.32
CA ILE A 122 16.59 2.31 10.65
C ILE A 122 15.08 2.19 10.49
N TYR A 123 14.55 1.15 11.10
CA TYR A 123 13.14 0.82 11.11
C TYR A 123 12.60 1.05 12.52
N ARG A 124 11.57 1.91 12.66
CA ARG A 124 10.95 2.24 13.95
C ARG A 124 9.47 1.91 13.94
N MET A 125 9.00 1.24 14.99
CA MET A 125 7.58 0.97 15.24
C MET A 125 7.05 1.98 16.26
N HIS A 126 6.12 2.84 15.85
CA HIS A 126 5.47 3.79 16.74
C HIS A 126 3.96 3.79 16.56
N GLN A 127 3.21 3.48 17.62
CA GLN A 127 1.73 3.46 17.60
C GLN A 127 1.14 2.63 16.44
N GLY A 128 1.69 1.43 16.20
CA GLY A 128 1.25 0.55 15.11
C GLY A 128 1.62 1.04 13.70
N ARG A 129 2.44 2.10 13.59
CA ARG A 129 2.99 2.59 12.33
C ARG A 129 4.47 2.27 12.26
N LEU A 130 4.85 1.50 11.25
CA LEU A 130 6.25 1.29 10.88
C LEU A 130 6.74 2.46 10.03
N GLN A 131 7.86 3.05 10.44
CA GLN A 131 8.50 4.17 9.78
C GLN A 131 9.93 3.78 9.46
N ILE A 132 10.36 4.10 8.24
CA ILE A 132 11.77 4.05 7.86
C ILE A 132 12.33 5.43 8.15
N HIS A 133 13.38 5.51 8.96
CA HIS A 133 14.08 6.74 9.30
C HIS A 133 15.58 6.53 9.15
N ARG A 134 16.33 7.63 9.03
CA ARG A 134 17.80 7.62 9.15
C ARG A 134 18.30 7.70 10.59
N SER A 135 17.39 7.90 11.56
CA SER A 135 17.68 7.90 13.00
C SER A 135 16.49 7.35 13.80
N CYS A 136 16.77 6.51 14.82
CA CYS A 136 15.77 6.07 15.80
C CYS A 136 15.43 7.19 16.81
N SER A 137 16.32 8.17 16.96
CA SER A 137 16.07 9.35 17.78
C SER A 137 15.18 10.31 17.01
N GLY A 138 13.91 10.41 17.40
CA GLY A 138 12.95 11.35 16.80
C GLY A 138 13.23 12.84 17.09
N LEU A 139 14.50 13.20 17.28
CA LEU A 139 15.00 14.54 17.29
C LEU A 139 16.09 14.60 16.23
N ILE A 140 15.74 15.17 15.08
CA ILE A 140 16.72 15.98 14.34
C ILE A 140 17.07 17.10 15.34
N LYS A 141 18.12 16.90 16.13
CA LYS A 141 18.80 18.03 16.74
C LYS A 141 19.71 18.57 15.64
N LEU A 142 19.26 19.71 15.10
CA LEU A 142 20.04 20.70 14.37
C LEU A 142 21.43 20.89 14.99
#